data_AF-A0A6A4ZWP1-F1
#
_entry.id   AF-A0A6A4ZWP1-F1
#
_cell.length_a   1.000
_cell.length_b   1.000
_cell.length_c   1.000
_cell.angle_alpha   90.00
_cell.angle_beta   90.00
_cell.angle_gamma   90.00
#
_symmetry.space_group_name_H-M   'P 1'
#
loop_
_entity.id
_entity.type
_entity.pdbx_description
1 polymer ?
#
loop_
_entity_poly.entity_id
_entity_poly.type
_entity_poly.pdbx_seq_one_letter_code
_entity_poly.pdbx_strand_id
1 'polypeptide(L)'
;MMVKVPLVMLSGLAAFTDAWPRAIHLYSSQDQLDTRTFDPDDVPPHVPQFDEIVKAAYAVLTANFDDQMNATAPGPQEDIGFQHIVRQTAICSTLATHCCRRKRWPIETLAKPPRNSSTIMCRICFERLTSSTVHAGLYCAWWSNGFMPDLVYGPSVGASLKWLPTNKTFYPGPAFWGSSTAPSDARTNSSTSGILAPPLHAETAMRIFYLAPLDTSMSTPVYTHEAMGFLCDVFPSLYKFHAYLLASRQRTNTSLLSLRHPWESMAAINPGWKSALASVKAAADFAQVISRLQVPTVTAQAFVAQAAVFYPDSSHDEIIQDIYYPMLYLASCVGNNSTITCATTFDVVDIEFNTIFLRSAEALAEMATLLYQPVTKLGFSCPVPNKVEVQNLAAVVTTLSATLQRELWDPVDLIFKSNSHKYITGMLPLYATKLDESIQMGLISHILPTPNTFHYLCDVFPVSIYPCEESTMASGLATAAGPTPRIGLLIHNYLLYRGLIKVVCQLIRATSTRCTVSHASKYHFVTVFDTSSGQPPSSAHWTSSSSLSAAIVLNMGLPDVTTPPSPDTPPIDRDAILIVMCIELVVAMAVAVSCVVFSVYFVVKRPREELAMTAPRGSERGGT
;
A
#
# COMPACT_ATOMS: atom_id res chain seq x y z
N MET A 1 33.37 -18.72 2.39
CA MET A 1 33.90 -18.58 3.77
C MET A 1 32.70 -18.50 4.69
N MET A 2 32.40 -19.60 5.39
CA MET A 2 31.21 -19.74 6.26
C MET A 2 31.32 -18.78 7.43
N VAL A 3 30.42 -17.80 7.51
CA VAL A 3 30.31 -16.90 8.66
C VAL A 3 29.55 -17.63 9.76
N LYS A 4 30.27 -18.00 10.82
CA LYS A 4 29.71 -18.56 12.07
C LYS A 4 28.85 -17.51 12.75
N VAL A 5 27.54 -17.73 12.77
CA VAL A 5 26.62 -17.04 13.69
C VAL A 5 26.95 -17.51 15.12
N PRO A 6 27.08 -16.61 16.12
CA PRO A 6 27.42 -17.00 17.47
C PRO A 6 26.31 -17.86 18.09
N LEU A 7 26.69 -19.01 18.65
CA LEU A 7 25.82 -20.04 19.25
C LEU A 7 24.90 -19.50 20.38
N VAL A 8 25.16 -18.29 20.89
CA VAL A 8 24.39 -17.62 21.94
C VAL A 8 23.03 -17.08 21.44
N MET A 9 22.88 -16.80 20.13
CA MET A 9 21.58 -16.40 19.54
C MET A 9 20.57 -17.55 19.54
N LEU A 10 21.01 -18.79 19.33
CA LEU A 10 20.12 -19.96 19.29
C LEU A 10 19.64 -20.39 20.68
N SER A 11 20.47 -20.25 21.71
CA SER A 11 20.06 -20.55 23.09
C SER A 11 19.15 -19.49 23.70
N GLY A 12 19.28 -18.22 23.27
CA GLY A 12 18.31 -17.16 23.60
C GLY A 12 16.96 -17.45 22.95
N LEU A 13 16.93 -17.68 21.64
CA LEU A 13 15.70 -18.00 20.90
C LEU A 13 14.98 -19.27 21.39
N ALA A 14 15.71 -20.28 21.85
CA ALA A 14 15.12 -21.51 22.42
C ALA A 14 14.64 -21.35 23.88
N ALA A 15 15.28 -20.49 24.68
CA ALA A 15 14.75 -20.15 26.01
C ALA A 15 13.53 -19.21 25.94
N PHE A 16 13.37 -18.50 24.81
CA PHE A 16 12.23 -17.60 24.53
C PHE A 16 10.95 -18.34 24.09
N THR A 17 11.02 -19.60 23.67
CA THR A 17 9.82 -20.42 23.41
C THR A 17 9.19 -20.98 24.69
N ASP A 18 9.99 -21.18 25.75
CA ASP A 18 9.52 -21.81 27.00
C ASP A 18 9.03 -20.84 28.08
N ALA A 19 9.39 -19.54 27.99
CA ALA A 19 9.07 -18.56 29.03
C ALA A 19 7.81 -17.71 28.78
N TRP A 20 7.25 -17.73 27.56
CA TRP A 20 6.11 -16.90 27.17
C TRP A 20 4.74 -17.57 26.87
N PRO A 21 4.45 -18.83 27.28
CA PRO A 21 3.06 -19.32 27.27
C PRO A 21 2.30 -19.07 28.57
N ARG A 22 2.93 -18.60 29.67
CA ARG A 22 2.26 -18.61 31.00
C ARG A 22 1.23 -17.49 31.27
N ALA A 23 1.04 -16.52 30.38
CA ALA A 23 0.08 -15.42 30.60
C ALA A 23 -1.15 -15.45 29.68
N ILE A 24 -1.25 -16.42 28.76
CA ILE A 24 -2.47 -16.62 27.95
C ILE A 24 -3.25 -17.78 28.56
N HIS A 25 -4.08 -17.49 29.56
CA HIS A 25 -5.18 -18.37 29.92
C HIS A 25 -6.27 -18.28 28.83
N LEU A 26 -6.03 -18.92 27.70
CA LEU A 26 -7.13 -19.52 26.94
C LEU A 26 -7.46 -20.83 27.67
N TYR A 27 -8.73 -21.03 28.04
CA TYR A 27 -9.18 -22.28 28.64
C TYR A 27 -8.83 -23.47 27.72
N SER A 28 -7.75 -24.19 28.03
CA SER A 28 -7.59 -25.62 27.75
C SER A 28 -6.42 -26.16 28.58
N SER A 29 -6.70 -27.15 29.43
CA SER A 29 -5.73 -27.80 30.33
C SER A 29 -4.57 -28.47 29.58
N GLN A 30 -3.36 -28.27 30.11
CA GLN A 30 -2.03 -28.58 29.56
C GLN A 30 -1.73 -30.06 29.21
N ASP A 31 -2.65 -31.01 29.41
CA ASP A 31 -2.37 -32.46 29.37
C ASP A 31 -2.64 -33.16 28.02
N GLN A 32 -2.86 -32.42 26.93
CA GLN A 32 -3.22 -33.00 25.61
C GLN A 32 -2.28 -32.62 24.46
N LEU A 33 -1.17 -31.93 24.70
CA LEU A 33 -0.31 -31.38 23.63
C LEU A 33 0.67 -32.36 22.97
N ASP A 34 0.87 -33.57 23.52
CA ASP A 34 1.85 -34.51 22.96
C ASP A 34 1.30 -35.46 21.89
N THR A 35 0.02 -35.38 21.55
CA THR A 35 -0.54 -36.17 20.45
C THR A 35 -1.65 -35.43 19.74
N ARG A 36 -1.36 -34.81 18.58
CA ARG A 36 -2.13 -34.95 17.32
C ARG A 36 -1.69 -33.93 16.27
N THR A 37 -1.57 -34.43 15.05
CA THR A 37 -1.61 -33.70 13.78
C THR A 37 -2.68 -32.61 13.79
N PHE A 38 -2.28 -31.38 13.48
CA PHE A 38 -3.18 -30.22 13.40
C PHE A 38 -4.19 -30.43 12.26
N ASP A 39 -5.48 -30.57 12.60
CA ASP A 39 -6.57 -30.61 11.65
C ASP A 39 -7.10 -29.16 11.47
N PRO A 40 -7.10 -28.58 10.26
CA PRO A 40 -7.58 -27.22 10.04
C PRO A 40 -9.06 -26.98 10.43
N ASP A 41 -9.81 -28.02 10.76
CA ASP A 41 -11.18 -27.93 11.29
C ASP A 41 -11.26 -27.65 12.83
N ASP A 42 -10.14 -27.60 13.56
CA ASP A 42 -10.09 -27.33 15.02
C ASP A 42 -10.10 -25.82 15.40
N VAL A 43 -10.46 -24.92 14.47
CA VAL A 43 -10.66 -23.49 14.78
C VAL A 43 -11.96 -23.31 15.59
N PRO A 44 -11.98 -22.54 16.70
CA PRO A 44 -13.19 -22.34 17.48
C PRO A 44 -14.34 -21.84 16.59
N PRO A 45 -15.58 -22.35 16.74
CA PRO A 45 -16.73 -22.08 15.85
C PRO A 45 -17.19 -20.60 15.78
N HIS A 46 -16.46 -19.68 16.40
CA HIS A 46 -16.76 -18.25 16.49
C HIS A 46 -15.70 -17.35 15.85
N VAL A 47 -14.61 -17.90 15.28
CA VAL A 47 -13.62 -17.12 14.52
C VAL A 47 -13.85 -17.36 13.02
N PRO A 48 -14.28 -16.34 12.26
CA PRO A 48 -14.55 -16.52 10.84
C PRO A 48 -13.28 -16.88 10.06
N GLN A 49 -13.44 -17.70 9.02
CA GLN A 49 -12.32 -18.13 8.20
C GLN A 49 -11.77 -16.94 7.39
N PHE A 50 -10.45 -16.84 7.27
CA PHE A 50 -9.77 -15.75 6.54
C PHE A 50 -10.30 -15.60 5.10
N ASP A 51 -10.67 -16.71 4.46
CA ASP A 51 -11.24 -16.72 3.11
C ASP A 51 -12.61 -16.02 3.02
N GLU A 52 -13.43 -16.07 4.06
CA GLU A 52 -14.72 -15.39 4.10
C GLU A 52 -14.56 -13.88 4.25
N ILE A 53 -13.61 -13.46 5.10
CA ILE A 53 -13.24 -12.03 5.26
C ILE A 53 -12.74 -11.47 3.93
N VAL A 54 -11.90 -12.20 3.21
CA VAL A 54 -11.40 -11.81 1.89
C VAL A 54 -12.55 -11.68 0.87
N LYS A 55 -13.50 -12.62 0.86
CA LYS A 55 -14.69 -12.55 -0.02
C LYS A 55 -15.54 -11.33 0.31
N ALA A 56 -15.78 -11.06 1.58
CA ALA A 56 -16.55 -9.89 2.03
C ALA A 56 -15.86 -8.58 1.65
N ALA A 57 -14.54 -8.49 1.86
CA ALA A 57 -13.76 -7.30 1.50
C ALA A 57 -13.80 -7.03 -0.02
N TYR A 58 -13.65 -8.08 -0.83
CA TYR A 58 -13.75 -7.94 -2.28
C TYR A 58 -15.16 -7.54 -2.74
N ALA A 59 -16.21 -8.07 -2.09
CA ALA A 59 -17.59 -7.67 -2.36
C ALA A 59 -17.81 -6.18 -2.08
N VAL A 60 -17.27 -5.65 -0.98
CA VAL A 60 -17.33 -4.21 -0.66
C VAL A 60 -16.64 -3.36 -1.73
N LEU A 61 -15.41 -3.73 -2.13
CA LEU A 61 -14.68 -2.98 -3.17
C LEU A 61 -15.39 -3.00 -4.52
N THR A 62 -16.04 -4.13 -4.86
CA THR A 62 -16.80 -4.28 -6.10
C THR A 62 -18.10 -3.48 -6.04
N ALA A 63 -18.81 -3.49 -4.92
CA ALA A 63 -20.04 -2.73 -4.73
C ALA A 63 -19.82 -1.22 -4.74
N ASN A 64 -18.67 -0.77 -4.22
CA ASN A 64 -18.30 0.65 -4.17
C ASN A 64 -17.51 1.10 -5.40
N PHE A 65 -17.37 0.26 -6.44
CA PHE A 65 -16.72 0.66 -7.68
C PHE A 65 -17.65 1.59 -8.48
N ASP A 66 -17.16 2.78 -8.81
CA ASP A 66 -17.90 3.77 -9.59
C ASP A 66 -17.46 3.70 -11.06
N ASP A 67 -18.35 3.22 -11.94
CA ASP A 67 -18.08 3.10 -13.37
C ASP A 67 -17.89 4.45 -14.08
N GLN A 68 -18.53 5.52 -13.59
CA GLN A 68 -18.42 6.85 -14.21
C GLN A 68 -17.08 7.51 -13.91
N MET A 69 -16.57 7.30 -12.69
CA MET A 69 -15.24 7.78 -12.29
C MET A 69 -14.13 6.75 -12.51
N ASN A 70 -14.50 5.52 -12.90
CA ASN A 70 -13.62 4.37 -13.10
C ASN A 70 -12.69 4.08 -11.90
N ALA A 71 -13.20 4.31 -10.68
CA ALA A 71 -12.44 4.19 -9.44
C ALA A 71 -13.35 3.80 -8.28
N THR A 72 -12.77 3.19 -7.24
CA THR A 72 -13.53 2.80 -6.03
C THR A 72 -13.78 4.02 -5.14
N ALA A 73 -15.06 4.31 -4.88
CA ALA A 73 -15.50 5.35 -3.96
C ALA A 73 -15.15 4.99 -2.50
N PRO A 74 -15.05 5.96 -1.57
CA PRO A 74 -14.71 5.70 -0.17
C PRO A 74 -15.69 4.76 0.57
N GLY A 75 -16.94 4.70 0.11
CA GLY A 75 -18.00 3.88 0.66
C GLY A 75 -19.28 3.99 -0.19
N PRO A 76 -20.40 3.38 0.25
CA PRO A 76 -21.70 3.50 -0.41
C PRO A 76 -22.17 4.96 -0.47
N GLN A 77 -22.79 5.39 -1.58
CA GLN A 77 -23.19 6.79 -1.78
C GLN A 77 -24.16 7.31 -0.70
N GLU A 78 -25.00 6.44 -0.16
CA GLU A 78 -25.88 6.72 0.99
C GLU A 78 -25.11 7.03 2.30
N ASP A 79 -23.92 6.45 2.46
CA ASP A 79 -23.06 6.63 3.63
C ASP A 79 -22.07 7.78 3.46
N ILE A 80 -21.59 8.03 2.24
CA ILE A 80 -20.62 9.10 1.94
C ILE A 80 -21.31 10.39 1.45
N GLY A 81 -22.62 10.34 1.20
CA GLY A 81 -23.48 11.46 0.84
C GLY A 81 -23.44 11.91 -0.62
N PHE A 82 -22.30 11.78 -1.31
CA PHE A 82 -22.14 12.23 -2.70
C PHE A 82 -21.07 11.45 -3.45
N GLN A 83 -21.13 11.50 -4.78
CA GLN A 83 -20.17 10.85 -5.67
C GLN A 83 -18.81 11.57 -5.63
N HIS A 84 -17.78 10.92 -5.10
CA HIS A 84 -16.41 11.44 -5.09
C HIS A 84 -15.37 10.33 -4.87
N ILE A 85 -14.13 10.64 -5.23
CA ILE A 85 -12.96 9.81 -4.95
C ILE A 85 -12.05 10.52 -3.96
N VAL A 86 -11.63 9.78 -2.93
CA VAL A 86 -10.51 10.16 -2.04
C VAL A 86 -9.29 9.34 -2.44
N ARG A 87 -8.15 10.01 -2.62
CA ARG A 87 -6.96 9.42 -3.26
C ARG A 87 -6.42 8.23 -2.48
N GLN A 88 -6.32 8.36 -1.15
CA GLN A 88 -5.88 7.28 -0.28
C GLN A 88 -6.69 6.00 -0.49
N THR A 89 -8.02 6.12 -0.54
CA THR A 89 -8.92 4.98 -0.77
C THR A 89 -8.75 4.39 -2.17
N ALA A 90 -8.68 5.22 -3.20
CA ALA A 90 -8.50 4.76 -4.58
C ALA A 90 -7.19 3.99 -4.76
N ILE A 91 -6.08 4.50 -4.21
CA ILE A 91 -4.76 3.87 -4.27
C ILE A 91 -4.78 2.50 -3.57
N CYS A 92 -5.25 2.44 -2.32
CA CYS A 92 -5.30 1.18 -1.58
C CYS A 92 -6.22 0.15 -2.27
N SER A 93 -7.36 0.59 -2.81
CA SER A 93 -8.32 -0.27 -3.52
C SER A 93 -7.75 -0.80 -4.84
N THR A 94 -6.97 0.03 -5.56
CA THR A 94 -6.29 -0.38 -6.79
C THR A 94 -5.30 -1.51 -6.54
N LEU A 95 -4.50 -1.41 -5.47
CA LEU A 95 -3.58 -2.49 -5.07
C LEU A 95 -4.33 -3.78 -4.72
N ALA A 96 -5.41 -3.67 -3.95
CA ALA A 96 -6.19 -4.81 -3.48
C ALA A 96 -6.90 -5.56 -4.64
N THR A 97 -7.56 -4.81 -5.53
CA THR A 97 -8.32 -5.37 -6.65
C THR A 97 -7.44 -6.01 -7.71
N HIS A 98 -6.21 -5.51 -7.91
CA HIS A 98 -5.23 -6.12 -8.81
C HIS A 98 -4.91 -7.58 -8.39
N CYS A 99 -4.89 -7.88 -7.09
CA CYS A 99 -4.57 -9.21 -6.60
C CYS A 99 -5.78 -10.17 -6.51
N CYS A 100 -6.99 -9.69 -6.20
CA CYS A 100 -8.15 -10.60 -6.06
C CYS A 100 -8.50 -11.33 -7.38
N ARG A 101 -8.15 -10.77 -8.54
CA ARG A 101 -8.34 -11.45 -9.84
C ARG A 101 -7.21 -12.43 -10.20
N ARG A 102 -6.16 -12.54 -9.37
CA ARG A 102 -5.08 -13.57 -9.44
C ARG A 102 -5.57 -14.96 -9.01
N LYS A 103 -6.62 -15.02 -8.19
CA LYS A 103 -7.33 -16.25 -7.81
C LYS A 103 -8.80 -16.11 -8.17
N ARG A 104 -9.18 -16.48 -9.40
CA ARG A 104 -10.60 -16.64 -9.76
C ARG A 104 -11.16 -17.80 -8.93
N TRP A 105 -11.68 -17.50 -7.73
CA TRP A 105 -12.71 -18.33 -7.12
C TRP A 105 -13.95 -18.15 -8.01
N PRO A 106 -14.39 -19.19 -8.73
CA PRO A 106 -15.44 -19.04 -9.73
C PRO A 106 -16.76 -18.76 -8.99
N ILE A 107 -17.32 -17.56 -9.17
CA ILE A 107 -18.63 -17.20 -8.62
C ILE A 107 -19.79 -17.65 -9.52
N GLU A 108 -19.59 -18.01 -10.78
CA GLU A 108 -20.69 -18.51 -11.62
C GLU A 108 -20.20 -19.57 -12.62
N THR A 109 -20.57 -20.83 -12.39
CA THR A 109 -21.16 -21.77 -13.37
C THR A 109 -21.45 -23.10 -12.67
N LEU A 110 -22.72 -23.31 -12.31
CA LEU A 110 -23.33 -24.63 -12.44
C LEU A 110 -23.15 -25.09 -13.90
N ALA A 111 -22.71 -26.34 -14.07
CA ALA A 111 -22.42 -27.07 -15.32
C ALA A 111 -20.95 -27.06 -15.80
N LYS A 112 -20.30 -28.24 -15.71
CA LYS A 112 -19.01 -28.68 -16.34
C LYS A 112 -18.99 -28.35 -17.86
N PRO A 113 -17.86 -28.22 -18.62
CA PRO A 113 -16.52 -28.88 -18.56
C PRO A 113 -15.35 -27.93 -19.03
N PRO A 114 -14.23 -28.33 -19.71
CA PRO A 114 -13.27 -29.43 -19.57
C PRO A 114 -11.88 -28.98 -19.05
N ARG A 115 -10.96 -29.93 -18.86
CA ARG A 115 -9.59 -29.77 -18.34
C ARG A 115 -8.66 -29.09 -19.38
N ASN A 116 -7.73 -28.26 -18.89
CA ASN A 116 -6.60 -27.58 -19.57
C ASN A 116 -6.89 -26.17 -20.12
N SER A 117 -6.91 -25.14 -19.27
CA SER A 117 -6.88 -23.71 -19.67
C SER A 117 -6.45 -22.77 -18.53
N SER A 118 -5.42 -23.11 -17.75
CA SER A 118 -4.99 -22.33 -16.57
C SER A 118 -4.08 -21.13 -16.89
N THR A 119 -3.40 -21.11 -18.03
CA THR A 119 -2.39 -20.07 -18.35
C THR A 119 -2.94 -18.91 -19.19
N ILE A 120 -3.93 -19.16 -20.06
CA ILE A 120 -4.50 -18.15 -20.96
C ILE A 120 -5.41 -17.17 -20.19
N MET A 121 -6.10 -17.65 -19.14
CA MET A 121 -7.05 -16.83 -18.37
C MET A 121 -6.36 -15.82 -17.43
N CYS A 122 -5.12 -16.11 -16.98
CA CYS A 122 -4.34 -15.23 -16.09
C CYS A 122 -3.83 -13.97 -16.83
N ARG A 123 -3.55 -14.12 -18.14
CA ARG A 123 -3.07 -13.05 -19.02
C ARG A 123 -4.18 -12.06 -19.42
N ILE A 124 -5.39 -12.58 -19.68
CA ILE A 124 -6.56 -11.76 -20.02
C ILE A 124 -7.01 -10.86 -18.84
N CYS A 125 -6.85 -11.32 -17.59
CA CYS A 125 -7.12 -10.50 -16.40
C CYS A 125 -6.08 -9.37 -16.22
N PHE A 126 -4.82 -9.60 -16.61
CA PHE A 126 -3.80 -8.55 -16.64
C PHE A 126 -4.09 -7.54 -17.76
N GLU A 127 -4.45 -7.98 -18.96
CA GLU A 127 -4.72 -7.09 -20.11
C GLU A 127 -6.01 -6.24 -19.98
N ARG A 128 -7.09 -6.76 -19.38
CA ARG A 128 -8.39 -6.04 -19.29
C ARG A 128 -8.50 -5.00 -18.18
N LEU A 129 -7.53 -4.91 -17.26
CA LEU A 129 -7.63 -4.06 -16.05
C LEU A 129 -6.43 -3.15 -15.79
N THR A 130 -5.33 -3.32 -16.52
CA THR A 130 -4.08 -2.59 -16.26
C THR A 130 -4.08 -1.18 -16.83
N SER A 131 -4.87 -0.89 -17.86
CA SER A 131 -4.82 0.43 -18.51
C SER A 131 -5.88 1.42 -18.04
N SER A 132 -7.09 1.04 -17.65
CA SER A 132 -8.14 2.05 -17.36
C SER A 132 -8.31 2.33 -15.87
N THR A 133 -8.56 1.33 -15.02
CA THR A 133 -8.86 1.52 -13.58
C THR A 133 -7.63 1.92 -12.77
N VAL A 134 -6.49 1.28 -13.04
CA VAL A 134 -5.20 1.67 -12.45
C VAL A 134 -4.84 3.08 -12.91
N HIS A 135 -5.06 3.41 -14.18
CA HIS A 135 -4.87 4.78 -14.65
C HIS A 135 -5.85 5.75 -13.99
N ALA A 136 -7.10 5.37 -13.74
CA ALA A 136 -8.05 6.27 -13.10
C ALA A 136 -7.69 6.54 -11.62
N GLY A 137 -7.37 5.50 -10.85
CA GLY A 137 -6.94 5.65 -9.47
C GLY A 137 -5.59 6.36 -9.29
N LEU A 138 -4.64 6.16 -10.22
CA LEU A 138 -3.30 6.76 -10.15
C LEU A 138 -3.16 8.08 -10.95
N TYR A 139 -3.96 8.33 -11.99
CA TYR A 139 -3.80 9.43 -12.99
C TYR A 139 -4.99 10.38 -13.14
N CYS A 140 -6.21 10.03 -12.71
CA CYS A 140 -7.33 10.95 -12.93
C CYS A 140 -7.10 12.30 -12.22
N ALA A 141 -7.41 13.39 -12.92
CA ALA A 141 -7.43 14.76 -12.43
C ALA A 141 -6.10 15.35 -11.93
N TRP A 142 -4.98 14.94 -12.53
CA TRP A 142 -3.66 15.55 -12.32
C TRP A 142 -3.60 16.96 -12.88
N TRP A 143 -2.91 17.84 -12.17
CA TRP A 143 -2.61 19.16 -12.69
C TRP A 143 -1.32 19.10 -13.53
N SER A 144 -1.24 19.95 -14.55
CA SER A 144 -0.11 19.97 -15.50
C SER A 144 1.25 20.25 -14.85
N ASN A 145 1.26 20.91 -13.67
CA ASN A 145 2.44 21.23 -12.88
C ASN A 145 2.90 20.07 -11.95
N GLY A 146 2.23 18.92 -11.95
CA GLY A 146 2.55 17.79 -11.08
C GLY A 146 1.82 17.79 -9.73
N PHE A 147 0.98 18.79 -9.43
CA PHE A 147 0.12 18.75 -8.26
C PHE A 147 -0.92 17.63 -8.39
N MET A 148 -1.12 16.88 -7.30
CA MET A 148 -2.12 15.83 -7.24
C MET A 148 -3.14 16.08 -6.13
N PRO A 149 -4.42 16.31 -6.48
CA PRO A 149 -5.44 16.58 -5.50
C PRO A 149 -5.82 15.30 -4.72
N ASP A 150 -6.11 15.48 -3.44
CA ASP A 150 -6.60 14.40 -2.58
C ASP A 150 -8.03 13.97 -2.94
N LEU A 151 -8.88 14.92 -3.30
CA LEU A 151 -10.30 14.66 -3.59
C LEU A 151 -10.67 15.07 -5.01
N VAL A 152 -11.39 14.18 -5.69
CA VAL A 152 -11.99 14.41 -7.02
C VAL A 152 -13.49 14.28 -6.88
N TYR A 153 -14.24 15.34 -7.17
CA TYR A 153 -15.69 15.32 -7.15
C TYR A 153 -16.22 14.66 -8.44
N GLY A 154 -17.26 13.84 -8.30
CA GLY A 154 -17.88 13.14 -9.42
C GLY A 154 -18.73 14.06 -10.31
N PRO A 155 -19.07 13.60 -11.53
CA PRO A 155 -19.89 14.36 -12.48
C PRO A 155 -21.30 14.68 -11.94
N SER A 156 -21.82 13.92 -10.96
CA SER A 156 -23.10 14.22 -10.33
C SER A 156 -23.06 15.43 -9.38
N VAL A 157 -21.88 15.98 -9.10
CA VAL A 157 -21.68 17.07 -8.13
C VAL A 157 -21.64 18.41 -8.85
N GLY A 158 -22.55 19.32 -8.50
CA GLY A 158 -22.60 20.66 -9.08
C GLY A 158 -21.33 21.47 -8.77
N ALA A 159 -20.62 21.93 -9.81
CA ALA A 159 -19.38 22.70 -9.68
C ALA A 159 -19.56 24.05 -8.93
N SER A 160 -20.78 24.59 -8.89
CA SER A 160 -21.12 25.84 -8.19
C SER A 160 -21.41 25.65 -6.70
N LEU A 161 -21.38 24.42 -6.19
CA LEU A 161 -21.68 24.11 -4.79
C LEU A 161 -20.47 24.39 -3.91
N LYS A 162 -20.59 25.36 -2.98
CA LYS A 162 -19.58 25.63 -1.95
C LYS A 162 -19.61 24.60 -0.82
N TRP A 163 -20.73 23.92 -0.68
CA TRP A 163 -20.96 22.84 0.27
C TRP A 163 -22.07 21.94 -0.27
N LEU A 164 -22.13 20.71 0.20
CA LEU A 164 -23.04 19.70 -0.31
C LEU A 164 -24.15 19.43 0.70
N PRO A 165 -25.42 19.79 0.41
CA PRO A 165 -26.58 19.58 1.29
C PRO A 165 -27.09 18.14 1.18
N THR A 166 -26.25 17.17 1.53
CA THR A 166 -26.60 15.74 1.54
C THR A 166 -26.94 15.29 2.96
N ASN A 167 -27.41 14.05 3.14
CA ASN A 167 -27.70 13.47 4.46
C ASN A 167 -26.50 13.47 5.42
N LYS A 168 -25.27 13.49 4.91
CA LYS A 168 -24.04 13.61 5.69
C LYS A 168 -23.49 15.02 5.74
N THR A 169 -23.87 15.86 4.78
CA THR A 169 -23.36 17.20 4.49
C THR A 169 -21.84 17.26 4.35
N PHE A 170 -21.33 17.97 3.34
CA PHE A 170 -19.89 18.05 3.14
C PHE A 170 -19.44 19.47 2.84
N TYR A 171 -18.40 19.91 3.54
CA TYR A 171 -17.75 21.19 3.34
C TYR A 171 -16.24 20.99 3.49
N PRO A 172 -15.42 21.43 2.52
CA PRO A 172 -15.79 22.32 1.40
C PRO A 172 -16.27 21.58 0.14
N GLY A 173 -17.13 22.22 -0.66
CA GLY A 173 -17.57 21.73 -1.97
C GLY A 173 -16.71 22.26 -3.13
N PRO A 174 -16.97 21.83 -4.39
CA PRO A 174 -16.23 22.28 -5.58
C PRO A 174 -15.99 23.78 -5.70
N ALA A 175 -17.02 24.60 -5.49
CA ALA A 175 -16.94 26.05 -5.67
C ALA A 175 -16.11 26.76 -4.60
N PHE A 176 -15.85 26.09 -3.46
CA PHE A 176 -14.92 26.60 -2.48
C PHE A 176 -13.48 26.55 -3.01
N TRP A 177 -13.14 25.48 -3.73
CA TRP A 177 -11.79 25.28 -4.27
C TRP A 177 -11.51 26.10 -5.51
N GLY A 178 -12.57 26.56 -6.21
CA GLY A 178 -12.57 27.27 -7.50
C GLY A 178 -11.33 28.12 -7.75
N SER A 179 -10.28 27.48 -8.24
CA SER A 179 -8.94 28.03 -8.23
C SER A 179 -8.62 28.68 -9.57
N SER A 180 -8.15 29.94 -9.54
CA SER A 180 -7.47 30.60 -10.65
C SER A 180 -6.09 29.99 -10.97
N THR A 181 -5.56 29.13 -10.09
CA THR A 181 -4.27 28.43 -10.24
C THR A 181 -4.41 26.99 -10.74
N ALA A 182 -5.62 26.42 -10.75
CA ALA A 182 -5.87 25.17 -11.42
C ALA A 182 -5.63 25.37 -12.93
N PRO A 183 -4.75 24.59 -13.58
CA PRO A 183 -4.53 24.70 -15.01
C PRO A 183 -5.85 24.57 -15.76
N SER A 184 -6.09 25.43 -16.75
CA SER A 184 -7.31 25.46 -17.57
C SER A 184 -7.44 24.26 -18.54
N ASP A 185 -6.70 23.18 -18.31
CA ASP A 185 -6.66 22.03 -19.20
C ASP A 185 -7.97 21.23 -19.13
N ALA A 186 -8.47 20.77 -20.28
CA ALA A 186 -9.70 19.97 -20.34
C ALA A 186 -9.63 18.63 -19.54
N ARG A 187 -8.43 18.19 -19.15
CA ARG A 187 -8.20 17.01 -18.27
C ARG A 187 -8.52 17.29 -16.79
N THR A 188 -8.59 18.54 -16.37
CA THR A 188 -8.97 19.02 -15.02
C THR A 188 -10.39 19.60 -14.99
N ASN A 189 -11.23 19.28 -16.00
CA ASN A 189 -12.68 19.55 -15.96
C ASN A 189 -13.41 18.86 -14.79
N SER A 190 -12.72 17.99 -14.04
CA SER A 190 -13.15 17.49 -12.75
C SER A 190 -13.00 18.58 -11.70
N SER A 191 -14.08 18.91 -10.99
CA SER A 191 -13.95 19.64 -9.75
C SER A 191 -13.03 18.85 -8.82
N THR A 192 -11.89 19.39 -8.40
CA THR A 192 -10.96 18.75 -7.44
C THR A 192 -10.76 19.62 -6.21
N SER A 193 -10.27 19.03 -5.12
CA SER A 193 -9.75 19.82 -4.01
C SER A 193 -8.46 20.53 -4.40
N GLY A 194 -8.12 21.59 -3.66
CA GLY A 194 -6.83 22.26 -3.72
C GLY A 194 -5.79 21.66 -2.77
N ILE A 195 -6.11 20.56 -2.09
CA ILE A 195 -5.26 19.93 -1.08
C ILE A 195 -4.55 18.72 -1.67
N LEU A 196 -3.27 18.57 -1.32
CA LEU A 196 -2.42 17.52 -1.86
C LEU A 196 -2.83 16.14 -1.33
N ALA A 197 -2.83 15.14 -2.20
CA ALA A 197 -2.92 13.75 -1.79
C ALA A 197 -1.68 13.29 -0.99
N PRO A 198 -1.84 12.39 0.00
CA PRO A 198 -0.72 11.72 0.64
C PRO A 198 0.17 10.97 -0.39
N PRO A 199 1.52 11.08 -0.31
CA PRO A 199 2.39 10.62 -1.39
C PRO A 199 2.69 9.11 -1.31
N LEU A 200 1.69 8.26 -1.58
CA LEU A 200 1.81 6.78 -1.59
C LEU A 200 1.86 6.15 -2.98
N HIS A 201 1.75 6.95 -4.04
CA HIS A 201 1.47 6.47 -5.39
C HIS A 201 2.59 5.62 -5.97
N ALA A 202 3.85 6.02 -5.80
CA ALA A 202 4.96 5.26 -6.38
C ALA A 202 5.19 3.93 -5.65
N GLU A 203 5.05 3.91 -4.33
CA GLU A 203 5.08 2.66 -3.55
C GLU A 203 3.96 1.71 -3.98
N THR A 204 2.76 2.25 -4.25
CA THR A 204 1.64 1.44 -4.72
C THR A 204 1.87 0.89 -6.11
N ALA A 205 2.37 1.72 -7.04
CA ALA A 205 2.73 1.29 -8.38
C ALA A 205 3.81 0.19 -8.36
N MET A 206 4.84 0.36 -7.53
CA MET A 206 5.90 -0.64 -7.39
C MET A 206 5.38 -1.96 -6.81
N ARG A 207 4.44 -1.91 -5.87
CA ARG A 207 3.78 -3.12 -5.35
C ARG A 207 2.92 -3.82 -6.38
N ILE A 208 2.16 -3.07 -7.20
CA ILE A 208 1.40 -3.64 -8.31
C ILE A 208 2.36 -4.37 -9.26
N PHE A 209 3.49 -3.72 -9.60
CA PHE A 209 4.52 -4.32 -10.42
C PHE A 209 5.09 -5.62 -9.81
N TYR A 210 5.40 -5.65 -8.52
CA TYR A 210 5.87 -6.87 -7.85
C TYR A 210 4.84 -8.00 -7.76
N LEU A 211 3.56 -7.67 -7.84
CA LEU A 211 2.49 -8.66 -7.86
C LEU A 211 2.18 -9.17 -9.28
N ALA A 212 2.72 -8.51 -10.31
CA ALA A 212 2.53 -8.92 -11.69
C ALA A 212 3.12 -10.32 -11.95
N PRO A 213 2.51 -11.13 -12.84
CA PRO A 213 3.05 -12.43 -13.19
C PRO A 213 4.48 -12.32 -13.74
N LEU A 214 5.35 -13.22 -13.28
CA LEU A 214 6.67 -13.43 -13.87
C LEU A 214 6.56 -14.44 -15.02
N ASP A 215 7.32 -14.23 -16.09
CA ASP A 215 7.52 -15.24 -17.13
C ASP A 215 8.56 -16.25 -16.62
N THR A 216 8.33 -17.54 -16.85
CA THR A 216 9.21 -18.65 -16.38
C THR A 216 9.74 -19.50 -17.53
N SER A 217 9.68 -19.02 -18.77
CA SER A 217 9.96 -19.78 -19.99
C SER A 217 11.30 -20.53 -20.01
N MET A 218 12.30 -20.16 -19.20
CA MET A 218 13.62 -20.82 -19.16
C MET A 218 14.16 -21.11 -17.74
N SER A 219 13.29 -21.41 -16.77
CA SER A 219 13.70 -21.74 -15.38
C SER A 219 14.29 -20.57 -14.57
N THR A 220 14.37 -19.38 -15.15
CA THR A 220 14.66 -18.12 -14.46
C THR A 220 13.45 -17.21 -14.55
N PRO A 221 12.91 -16.71 -13.42
CA PRO A 221 11.79 -15.77 -13.48
C PRO A 221 12.25 -14.48 -14.16
N VAL A 222 11.42 -13.84 -14.98
CA VAL A 222 11.68 -12.49 -15.50
C VAL A 222 10.39 -11.68 -15.52
N TYR A 223 10.50 -10.36 -15.41
CA TYR A 223 9.34 -9.46 -15.53
C TYR A 223 8.76 -9.50 -16.96
N THR A 224 7.44 -9.47 -17.03
CA THR A 224 6.69 -9.47 -18.29
C THR A 224 6.77 -8.12 -18.99
N HIS A 225 6.65 -8.11 -20.32
CA HIS A 225 6.60 -6.87 -21.10
C HIS A 225 5.47 -5.94 -20.64
N GLU A 226 4.33 -6.51 -20.28
CA GLU A 226 3.16 -5.76 -19.84
C GLU A 226 3.39 -5.11 -18.45
N ALA A 227 4.11 -5.79 -17.54
CA ALA A 227 4.48 -5.20 -16.24
C ALA A 227 5.51 -4.06 -16.39
N MET A 228 6.49 -4.22 -17.27
CA MET A 228 7.44 -3.15 -17.59
C MET A 228 6.77 -1.98 -18.31
N GLY A 229 5.83 -2.27 -19.21
CA GLY A 229 5.01 -1.25 -19.90
C GLY A 229 4.22 -0.41 -18.91
N PHE A 230 3.61 -1.04 -17.92
CA PHE A 230 2.97 -0.34 -16.81
C PHE A 230 3.93 0.62 -16.09
N LEU A 231 5.14 0.19 -15.71
CA LEU A 231 6.12 1.07 -15.08
C LEU A 231 6.50 2.27 -15.96
N CYS A 232 6.66 2.03 -17.26
CA CYS A 232 6.94 3.07 -18.25
C CYS A 232 5.83 4.11 -18.36
N ASP A 233 4.57 3.68 -18.32
CA ASP A 233 3.42 4.57 -18.36
C ASP A 233 3.34 5.41 -17.07
N VAL A 234 3.63 4.79 -15.93
CA VAL A 234 3.41 5.44 -14.64
C VAL A 234 4.50 6.39 -14.20
N PHE A 235 5.75 6.08 -14.54
CA PHE A 235 6.94 6.75 -14.04
C PHE A 235 6.97 8.28 -14.30
N PRO A 236 6.71 8.81 -15.51
CA PRO A 236 6.87 10.23 -15.79
C PRO A 236 5.98 11.12 -14.93
N SER A 237 4.76 10.65 -14.69
CA SER A 237 3.80 11.35 -13.84
C SER A 237 4.29 11.28 -12.39
N LEU A 238 4.61 10.10 -11.86
CA LEU A 238 5.11 9.97 -10.48
C LEU A 238 6.36 10.83 -10.23
N TYR A 239 7.25 10.91 -11.21
CA TYR A 239 8.42 11.79 -11.18
C TYR A 239 8.03 13.27 -11.05
N LYS A 240 7.06 13.75 -11.85
CA LYS A 240 6.54 15.12 -11.76
C LYS A 240 5.90 15.42 -10.41
N PHE A 241 5.16 14.48 -9.85
CA PHE A 241 4.54 14.62 -8.53
C PHE A 241 5.59 14.74 -7.42
N HIS A 242 6.63 13.92 -7.46
CA HIS A 242 7.77 14.01 -6.54
C HIS A 242 8.55 15.31 -6.72
N ALA A 243 8.78 15.75 -7.96
CA ALA A 243 9.41 17.04 -8.24
C ALA A 243 8.57 18.22 -7.70
N TYR A 244 7.24 18.17 -7.84
CA TYR A 244 6.34 19.16 -7.26
C TYR A 244 6.43 19.20 -5.74
N LEU A 245 6.44 18.03 -5.08
CA LEU A 245 6.59 17.91 -3.63
C LEU A 245 7.89 18.53 -3.13
N LEU A 246 9.03 18.17 -3.74
CA LEU A 246 10.33 18.71 -3.37
C LEU A 246 10.38 20.24 -3.61
N ALA A 247 9.86 20.72 -4.74
CA ALA A 247 9.88 22.15 -5.05
C ALA A 247 8.96 22.99 -4.13
N SER A 248 7.82 22.46 -3.72
CA SER A 248 6.80 23.23 -2.98
C SER A 248 6.84 23.03 -1.46
N ARG A 249 7.35 21.88 -0.98
CA ARG A 249 7.26 21.48 0.44
C ARG A 249 8.60 21.39 1.14
N GLN A 250 9.71 21.20 0.42
CA GLN A 250 11.01 21.08 1.07
C GLN A 250 11.35 22.39 1.82
N ARG A 251 11.70 22.26 3.10
CA ARG A 251 12.08 23.41 3.93
C ARG A 251 13.49 23.88 3.59
N THR A 252 13.74 25.18 3.73
CA THR A 252 15.07 25.77 3.52
C THR A 252 16.09 25.14 4.48
N ASN A 253 17.26 24.75 3.96
CA ASN A 253 18.37 24.14 4.71
C ASN A 253 18.13 22.74 5.30
N THR A 254 17.05 22.06 4.94
CA THR A 254 16.82 20.65 5.30
C THR A 254 16.28 19.87 4.10
N SER A 255 16.30 18.54 4.19
CA SER A 255 15.65 17.65 3.22
C SER A 255 14.22 17.30 3.61
N LEU A 256 13.76 17.71 4.81
CA LEU A 256 12.41 17.46 5.30
C LEU A 256 11.37 18.31 4.59
N LEU A 257 10.20 17.72 4.39
CA LEU A 257 9.04 18.33 3.74
C LEU A 257 8.09 18.88 4.80
N SER A 258 7.54 20.05 4.49
CA SER A 258 6.52 20.72 5.25
C SER A 258 5.12 20.32 4.78
N LEU A 259 4.30 19.88 5.71
CA LEU A 259 2.86 19.73 5.53
C LEU A 259 2.20 21.12 5.55
N ARG A 260 1.36 21.41 4.55
CA ARG A 260 0.69 22.73 4.42
C ARG A 260 -0.75 22.70 4.93
N HIS A 261 -1.34 21.52 5.05
CA HIS A 261 -2.68 21.35 5.59
C HIS A 261 -2.82 19.98 6.27
N PRO A 262 -3.47 19.85 7.45
CA PRO A 262 -3.67 18.57 8.13
C PRO A 262 -4.27 17.45 7.27
N TRP A 263 -5.23 17.79 6.39
CA TRP A 263 -5.84 16.84 5.44
C TRP A 263 -4.89 16.25 4.39
N GLU A 264 -3.63 16.69 4.31
CA GLU A 264 -2.60 16.08 3.46
C GLU A 264 -1.93 14.86 4.13
N SER A 265 -2.15 14.67 5.43
CA SER A 265 -1.70 13.50 6.17
C SER A 265 -2.63 12.30 5.93
N MET A 266 -2.11 11.10 6.14
CA MET A 266 -2.91 9.86 6.07
C MET A 266 -3.95 9.75 7.20
N ALA A 267 -3.80 10.57 8.26
CA ALA A 267 -4.71 10.74 9.38
C ALA A 267 -5.09 12.23 9.55
N ALA A 268 -5.99 12.70 8.69
CA ALA A 268 -6.45 14.09 8.61
C ALA A 268 -6.95 14.70 9.94
N ILE A 269 -7.42 13.88 10.89
CA ILE A 269 -7.94 14.28 12.21
C ILE A 269 -7.01 13.80 13.35
N ASN A 270 -5.70 13.70 13.07
CA ASN A 270 -4.72 13.33 14.10
C ASN A 270 -4.77 14.33 15.27
N PRO A 271 -4.83 13.86 16.53
CA PRO A 271 -4.81 14.73 17.71
C PRO A 271 -3.61 15.68 17.77
N GLY A 272 -2.50 15.32 17.12
CA GLY A 272 -1.28 16.14 17.08
C GLY A 272 -1.45 17.52 16.45
N TRP A 273 -2.51 17.78 15.68
CA TRP A 273 -2.69 19.06 14.99
C TRP A 273 -3.07 20.24 15.90
N LYS A 274 -3.59 19.98 17.12
CA LYS A 274 -4.17 21.03 17.99
C LYS A 274 -3.19 22.18 18.27
N SER A 275 -1.93 21.87 18.58
CA SER A 275 -0.91 22.89 18.85
C SER A 275 -0.55 23.72 17.62
N ALA A 276 -0.39 23.08 16.47
CA ALA A 276 -0.06 23.76 15.21
C ALA A 276 -1.21 24.65 14.71
N LEU A 277 -2.46 24.21 14.89
CA LEU A 277 -3.66 24.97 14.51
C LEU A 277 -3.93 26.17 15.43
N ALA A 278 -3.46 26.14 16.68
CA ALA A 278 -3.56 27.29 17.57
C ALA A 278 -2.83 28.53 17.01
N SER A 279 -1.66 28.35 16.39
CA SER A 279 -0.93 29.44 15.72
C SER A 279 -1.67 29.99 14.50
N VAL A 280 -2.41 29.14 13.79
CA VAL A 280 -3.25 29.55 12.65
C VAL A 280 -4.42 30.40 13.11
N LYS A 281 -5.09 29.99 14.19
CA LYS A 281 -6.20 30.74 14.79
C LYS A 281 -5.81 32.16 15.21
N ALA A 282 -4.53 32.38 15.53
CA ALA A 282 -3.99 33.68 15.91
C ALA A 282 -3.74 34.64 14.72
N ALA A 283 -3.98 34.20 13.47
CA ALA A 283 -3.83 35.06 12.30
C ALA A 283 -4.79 36.26 12.35
N ALA A 284 -4.30 37.44 11.93
CA ALA A 284 -5.02 38.70 12.07
C ALA A 284 -6.36 38.75 11.30
N ASP A 285 -6.46 38.04 10.18
CA ASP A 285 -7.65 37.96 9.33
C ASP A 285 -8.50 36.70 9.57
N PHE A 286 -8.12 35.84 10.52
CA PHE A 286 -8.79 34.56 10.79
C PHE A 286 -10.30 34.72 10.98
N ALA A 287 -10.72 35.57 11.92
CA ALA A 287 -12.13 35.78 12.24
C ALA A 287 -12.92 36.32 11.03
N GLN A 288 -12.31 37.20 10.24
CA GLN A 288 -12.93 37.76 9.04
C GLN A 288 -13.11 36.69 7.96
N VAL A 289 -12.10 35.86 7.72
CA VAL A 289 -12.17 34.77 6.74
C VAL A 289 -13.23 33.75 7.13
N ILE A 290 -13.23 33.27 8.38
CA ILE A 290 -14.22 32.29 8.86
C ILE A 290 -15.65 32.84 8.76
N SER A 291 -15.87 34.10 9.13
CA SER A 291 -17.17 34.75 8.97
C SER A 291 -17.64 34.78 7.50
N ARG A 292 -16.73 35.07 6.55
CA ARG A 292 -17.05 35.07 5.11
C ARG A 292 -17.34 33.69 4.55
N LEU A 293 -16.77 32.62 5.12
CA LEU A 293 -17.03 31.26 4.68
C LEU A 293 -18.48 30.82 4.92
N GLN A 294 -19.18 31.45 5.88
CA GLN A 294 -20.58 31.16 6.22
C GLN A 294 -20.81 29.64 6.39
N VAL A 295 -19.94 29.00 7.19
CA VAL A 295 -19.93 27.55 7.38
C VAL A 295 -21.28 27.10 7.96
N PRO A 296 -22.04 26.23 7.28
CA PRO A 296 -23.30 25.72 7.80
C PRO A 296 -23.11 25.01 9.15
N THR A 297 -24.02 25.25 10.10
CA THR A 297 -23.96 24.59 11.42
C THR A 297 -23.98 23.07 11.29
N VAL A 298 -24.78 22.54 10.35
CA VAL A 298 -24.89 21.10 10.08
C VAL A 298 -23.57 20.47 9.63
N THR A 299 -22.75 21.17 8.84
CA THR A 299 -21.44 20.67 8.39
C THR A 299 -20.42 20.69 9.53
N ALA A 300 -20.47 21.71 10.39
CA ALA A 300 -19.62 21.76 11.58
C ALA A 300 -19.97 20.63 12.55
N GLN A 301 -21.25 20.35 12.76
CA GLN A 301 -21.71 19.22 13.59
C GLN A 301 -21.29 17.87 13.00
N ALA A 302 -21.36 17.69 11.68
CA ALA A 302 -20.91 16.48 11.00
C ALA A 302 -19.39 16.24 11.15
N PHE A 303 -18.58 17.31 11.17
CA PHE A 303 -17.16 17.22 11.47
C PHE A 303 -16.90 16.81 12.92
N VAL A 304 -17.58 17.46 13.88
CA VAL A 304 -17.45 17.13 15.31
C VAL A 304 -17.81 15.68 15.59
N ALA A 305 -18.88 15.17 14.98
CA ALA A 305 -19.30 13.79 15.15
C ALA A 305 -18.18 12.79 14.79
N GLN A 306 -17.30 13.12 13.84
CA GLN A 306 -16.15 12.29 13.48
C GLN A 306 -14.91 12.59 14.33
N ALA A 307 -14.69 13.86 14.68
CA ALA A 307 -13.49 14.31 15.35
C ALA A 307 -13.51 14.09 16.87
N ALA A 308 -14.69 14.06 17.50
CA ALA A 308 -14.82 13.94 18.96
C ALA A 308 -14.12 12.72 19.54
N VAL A 309 -14.07 11.61 18.79
CA VAL A 309 -13.34 10.42 19.22
C VAL A 309 -11.84 10.73 19.38
N PHE A 310 -11.23 11.49 18.47
CA PHE A 310 -9.81 11.83 18.51
C PHE A 310 -9.46 12.92 19.55
N TYR A 311 -10.45 13.66 20.05
CA TYR A 311 -10.25 14.76 21.00
C TYR A 311 -11.18 14.62 22.22
N PRO A 312 -11.05 13.57 23.04
CA PRO A 312 -11.99 13.29 24.12
C PRO A 312 -12.01 14.37 25.21
N ASP A 313 -10.88 15.06 25.41
CA ASP A 313 -10.75 16.14 26.39
C ASP A 313 -11.25 17.49 25.87
N SER A 314 -11.75 17.55 24.63
CA SER A 314 -12.25 18.79 24.02
C SER A 314 -13.77 18.73 23.85
N SER A 315 -14.45 19.79 24.27
CA SER A 315 -15.87 19.98 23.99
C SER A 315 -16.14 20.10 22.49
N HIS A 316 -17.38 19.88 22.08
CA HIS A 316 -17.79 20.03 20.67
C HIS A 316 -17.48 21.42 20.12
N ASP A 317 -17.66 22.47 20.93
CA ASP A 317 -17.36 23.85 20.51
C ASP A 317 -15.85 24.08 20.35
N GLU A 318 -15.01 23.54 21.23
CA GLU A 318 -13.55 23.60 21.10
C GLU A 318 -13.08 22.87 19.83
N ILE A 319 -13.65 21.71 19.50
CA ILE A 319 -13.32 21.00 18.26
C ILE A 319 -13.65 21.86 17.04
N ILE A 320 -14.77 22.57 17.03
CA ILE A 320 -15.11 23.47 15.91
C ILE A 320 -14.14 24.65 15.86
N GLN A 321 -13.92 25.32 16.99
CA GLN A 321 -13.19 26.60 17.04
C GLN A 321 -11.67 26.45 16.94
N ASP A 322 -11.12 25.35 17.45
CA ASP A 322 -9.67 25.13 17.57
C ASP A 322 -9.14 24.13 16.55
N ILE A 323 -10.00 23.31 15.94
CA ILE A 323 -9.60 22.31 14.95
C ILE A 323 -10.25 22.61 13.58
N TYR A 324 -11.58 22.60 13.51
CA TYR A 324 -12.28 22.68 12.22
C TYR A 324 -12.09 24.02 11.51
N TYR A 325 -12.35 25.14 12.19
CA TYR A 325 -12.20 26.47 11.60
C TYR A 325 -10.76 26.79 11.20
N PRO A 326 -9.72 26.51 12.01
CA PRO A 326 -8.33 26.59 11.57
C PRO A 326 -8.04 25.80 10.29
N MET A 327 -8.55 24.57 10.17
CA MET A 327 -8.42 23.80 8.91
C MET A 327 -9.13 24.51 7.74
N LEU A 328 -10.36 25.02 7.93
CA LEU A 328 -11.07 25.75 6.86
C LEU A 328 -10.38 27.05 6.45
N TYR A 329 -9.78 27.77 7.40
CA TYR A 329 -8.95 28.94 7.12
C TYR A 329 -7.76 28.55 6.23
N LEU A 330 -7.01 27.50 6.59
CA LEU A 330 -5.91 26.99 5.76
C LEU A 330 -6.39 26.53 4.38
N ALA A 331 -7.53 25.86 4.30
CA ALA A 331 -8.11 25.45 3.02
C ALA A 331 -8.42 26.67 2.13
N SER A 332 -8.87 27.79 2.72
CA SER A 332 -9.14 29.04 1.99
C SER A 332 -7.87 29.73 1.50
N CYS A 333 -6.72 29.50 2.17
CA CYS A 333 -5.40 29.95 1.73
C CYS A 333 -5.00 29.34 0.38
N VAL A 334 -5.35 28.07 0.20
CA VAL A 334 -4.96 27.30 -0.99
C VAL A 334 -5.95 27.53 -2.13
N GLY A 335 -7.22 27.72 -1.82
CA GLY A 335 -8.34 27.87 -2.75
C GLY A 335 -8.56 29.27 -3.32
N ASN A 336 -7.52 30.01 -3.73
CA ASN A 336 -7.66 31.22 -4.56
C ASN A 336 -8.29 32.45 -3.87
N ASN A 337 -7.60 33.04 -2.89
CA ASN A 337 -7.94 34.39 -2.45
C ASN A 337 -6.66 35.21 -2.23
N SER A 338 -6.26 35.96 -3.27
CA SER A 338 -5.04 36.79 -3.33
C SER A 338 -4.98 37.92 -2.30
N THR A 339 -6.02 38.07 -1.47
CA THR A 339 -6.08 39.04 -0.37
C THR A 339 -5.71 38.44 0.98
N ILE A 340 -5.44 37.13 1.08
CA ILE A 340 -5.15 36.46 2.35
C ILE A 340 -3.63 36.24 2.44
N THR A 341 -3.00 36.66 3.53
CA THR A 341 -1.54 36.57 3.82
C THR A 341 -1.10 35.15 4.18
N CYS A 342 -1.57 34.17 3.40
CA CYS A 342 -1.96 32.87 3.91
C CYS A 342 -0.87 31.79 3.85
N ALA A 343 0.30 32.11 3.29
CA ALA A 343 1.33 31.11 3.00
C ALA A 343 2.36 30.89 4.13
N THR A 344 2.41 31.75 5.16
CA THR A 344 3.56 31.76 6.09
C THR A 344 3.33 31.14 7.46
N THR A 345 2.10 30.82 7.88
CA THR A 345 1.81 30.46 9.28
C THR A 345 1.76 28.96 9.58
N PHE A 346 1.42 28.11 8.61
CA PHE A 346 1.38 26.65 8.80
C PHE A 346 2.50 25.96 8.02
N ASP A 347 3.60 25.68 8.72
CA ASP A 347 4.77 24.94 8.25
C ASP A 347 5.14 23.88 9.29
N VAL A 348 4.52 22.71 9.17
CA VAL A 348 4.69 21.60 10.13
C VAL A 348 5.49 20.48 9.49
N VAL A 349 6.57 20.07 10.16
CA VAL A 349 7.29 18.84 9.81
C VAL A 349 6.56 17.68 10.46
N ASP A 350 5.70 17.03 9.69
CA ASP A 350 5.01 15.82 10.14
C ASP A 350 5.84 14.57 9.83
N ILE A 351 6.03 13.72 10.85
CA ILE A 351 6.76 12.46 10.71
C ILE A 351 6.03 11.49 9.79
N GLU A 352 4.69 11.44 9.84
CA GLU A 352 3.89 10.53 9.01
C GLU A 352 4.06 10.92 7.53
N PHE A 353 3.85 12.18 7.18
CA PHE A 353 3.99 12.67 5.82
C PHE A 353 5.39 12.44 5.25
N ASN A 354 6.45 12.76 6.02
CA ASN A 354 7.84 12.55 5.58
C ASN A 354 8.20 11.07 5.44
N THR A 355 7.68 10.22 6.32
CA THR A 355 7.84 8.76 6.25
C THR A 355 7.21 8.20 4.98
N ILE A 356 5.97 8.59 4.70
CA ILE A 356 5.23 8.15 3.52
C ILE A 356 5.92 8.63 2.24
N PHE A 357 6.36 9.88 2.21
CA PHE A 357 7.14 10.42 1.10
C PHE A 357 8.46 9.66 0.90
N LEU A 358 9.21 9.39 1.97
CA LEU A 358 10.46 8.63 1.91
C LEU A 358 10.23 7.24 1.31
N ARG A 359 9.20 6.52 1.76
CA ARG A 359 8.86 5.20 1.19
C ARG A 359 8.55 5.29 -0.29
N SER A 360 7.75 6.29 -0.68
CA SER A 360 7.41 6.49 -2.08
C SER A 360 8.61 6.94 -2.90
N ALA A 361 9.57 7.67 -2.33
CA ALA A 361 10.79 8.09 -3.00
C ALA A 361 11.73 6.90 -3.24
N GLU A 362 11.83 5.97 -2.27
CA GLU A 362 12.53 4.69 -2.45
C GLU A 362 11.94 3.89 -3.62
N ALA A 363 10.61 3.73 -3.63
CA ALA A 363 9.92 3.02 -4.70
C ALA A 363 10.12 3.69 -6.07
N LEU A 364 10.13 5.02 -6.12
CA LEU A 364 10.39 5.76 -7.36
C LEU A 364 11.84 5.61 -7.83
N ALA A 365 12.82 5.63 -6.92
CA ALA A 365 14.23 5.42 -7.24
C ALA A 365 14.49 3.98 -7.74
N GLU A 366 13.81 3.00 -7.14
CA GLU A 366 13.87 1.61 -7.57
C GLU A 366 13.24 1.42 -8.95
N MET A 367 12.06 1.99 -9.18
CA MET A 367 11.41 2.04 -10.49
C MET A 367 12.33 2.66 -11.56
N ALA A 368 12.97 3.78 -11.24
CA ALA A 368 13.90 4.44 -12.16
C ALA A 368 15.10 3.55 -12.49
N THR A 369 15.61 2.81 -11.50
CA THR A 369 16.73 1.88 -11.67
C THR A 369 16.37 0.74 -12.60
N LEU A 370 15.19 0.13 -12.42
CA LEU A 370 14.69 -0.95 -13.30
C LEU A 370 14.51 -0.49 -14.75
N LEU A 371 13.97 0.72 -14.94
CA LEU A 371 13.78 1.29 -16.27
C LEU A 371 15.10 1.66 -16.96
N TYR A 372 16.12 2.07 -16.19
CA TYR A 372 17.44 2.47 -16.72
C TYR A 372 18.35 1.27 -17.09
N GLN A 373 18.15 0.10 -16.50
CA GLN A 373 19.09 -1.03 -16.65
C GLN A 373 19.35 -1.41 -18.13
N PRO A 374 20.62 -1.68 -18.52
CA PRO A 374 20.99 -1.94 -19.92
C PRO A 374 20.46 -3.29 -20.44
N VAL A 375 20.04 -4.17 -19.53
CA VAL A 375 19.46 -5.48 -19.85
C VAL A 375 18.01 -5.36 -20.33
N THR A 376 17.33 -4.28 -19.96
CA THR A 376 15.96 -3.95 -20.36
C THR A 376 15.98 -3.37 -21.77
N LYS A 377 16.25 -4.19 -22.79
CA LYS A 377 15.79 -3.89 -24.16
C LYS A 377 14.27 -4.00 -24.16
N LEU A 378 13.63 -2.96 -23.65
CA LEU A 378 12.19 -2.79 -23.73
C LEU A 378 11.86 -2.78 -25.22
N GLY A 379 11.18 -3.82 -25.72
CA GLY A 379 10.72 -3.90 -27.11
C GLY A 379 9.67 -2.84 -27.48
N PHE A 380 9.57 -1.76 -26.72
CA PHE A 380 8.60 -0.69 -26.83
C PHE A 380 9.22 0.65 -26.42
N SER A 381 8.67 1.75 -26.95
CA SER A 381 9.14 3.11 -26.63
C SER A 381 8.71 3.48 -25.22
N CYS A 382 9.69 3.75 -24.36
CA CYS A 382 9.49 4.14 -22.97
C CYS A 382 10.29 5.42 -22.69
N PRO A 383 9.73 6.40 -21.96
CA PRO A 383 10.52 7.51 -21.42
C PRO A 383 11.43 7.00 -20.30
N VAL A 384 12.59 6.47 -20.69
CA VAL A 384 13.59 5.93 -19.77
C VAL A 384 14.25 7.08 -19.00
N PRO A 385 14.36 7.01 -17.66
CA PRO A 385 15.09 8.00 -16.91
C PRO A 385 16.56 8.00 -17.30
N ASN A 386 17.18 9.17 -17.33
CA ASN A 386 18.62 9.26 -17.57
C ASN A 386 19.42 8.94 -16.29
N LYS A 387 20.72 8.68 -16.45
CA LYS A 387 21.61 8.34 -15.33
C LYS A 387 21.59 9.38 -14.19
N VAL A 388 21.49 10.67 -14.54
CA VAL A 388 21.49 11.77 -13.56
C VAL A 388 20.18 11.77 -12.76
N GLU A 389 19.04 11.52 -13.41
CA GLU A 389 17.74 11.40 -12.74
C GLU A 389 17.72 10.25 -11.72
N VAL A 390 18.24 9.08 -12.10
CA VAL A 390 18.38 7.92 -11.19
C VAL A 390 19.26 8.28 -9.99
N GLN A 391 20.40 8.93 -10.22
CA GLN A 391 21.31 9.37 -9.16
C GLN A 391 20.68 10.41 -8.23
N ASN A 392 19.92 11.36 -8.78
CA ASN A 392 19.23 12.39 -8.01
C ASN A 392 18.13 11.79 -7.12
N LEU A 393 17.34 10.84 -7.64
CA LEU A 393 16.32 10.14 -6.84
C LEU A 393 16.95 9.35 -5.69
N ALA A 394 18.05 8.64 -5.94
CA ALA A 394 18.79 7.92 -4.91
C ALA A 394 19.40 8.88 -3.85
N ALA A 395 19.87 10.05 -4.28
CA ALA A 395 20.37 11.09 -3.37
C ALA A 395 19.26 11.63 -2.47
N VAL A 396 18.07 11.92 -3.02
CA VAL A 396 16.90 12.37 -2.23
C VAL A 396 16.57 11.36 -1.13
N VAL A 397 16.48 10.07 -1.46
CA VAL A 397 16.23 8.99 -0.50
C VAL A 397 17.28 8.97 0.61
N THR A 398 18.56 9.00 0.22
CA THR A 398 19.68 8.91 1.17
C THR A 398 19.71 10.11 2.12
N THR A 399 19.59 11.32 1.58
CA THR A 399 19.63 12.56 2.37
C THR A 399 18.41 12.67 3.29
N LEU A 400 17.21 12.34 2.79
CA LEU A 400 15.99 12.39 3.59
C LEU A 400 16.01 11.36 4.72
N SER A 401 16.40 10.12 4.45
CA SER A 401 16.52 9.07 5.48
C SER A 401 17.49 9.48 6.59
N ALA A 402 18.68 9.98 6.22
CA ALA A 402 19.68 10.43 7.18
C ALA A 402 19.20 11.65 8.00
N THR A 403 18.52 12.59 7.36
CA THR A 403 17.99 13.80 8.04
C THR A 403 16.85 13.45 8.98
N LEU A 404 15.93 12.59 8.57
CA LEU A 404 14.82 12.10 9.40
C LEU A 404 15.35 11.42 10.67
N GLN A 405 16.34 10.52 10.54
CA GLN A 405 16.98 9.85 11.67
C GLN A 405 17.76 10.83 12.57
N ARG A 406 18.44 11.82 12.00
CA ARG A 406 19.23 12.79 12.78
C ARG A 406 18.37 13.83 13.52
N GLU A 407 17.31 14.32 12.90
CA GLU A 407 16.55 15.48 13.41
C GLU A 407 15.29 15.10 14.18
N LEU A 408 14.64 13.99 13.83
CA LEU A 408 13.35 13.62 14.40
C LEU A 408 13.43 12.46 15.41
N TRP A 409 14.54 11.72 15.47
CA TRP A 409 14.73 10.67 16.48
C TRP A 409 14.89 11.26 17.89
N ASP A 410 14.12 10.74 18.85
CA ASP A 410 14.33 10.99 20.27
C ASP A 410 15.13 9.84 20.91
N PRO A 411 16.39 10.05 21.32
CA PRO A 411 17.19 9.00 21.93
C PRO A 411 16.80 8.70 23.39
N VAL A 412 15.97 9.54 24.02
CA VAL A 412 15.50 9.34 25.40
C VAL A 412 14.24 8.48 25.39
N ASP A 413 13.25 8.91 24.61
CA ASP A 413 11.96 8.21 24.52
C ASP A 413 11.97 7.05 23.52
N LEU A 414 13.06 6.89 22.75
CA LEU A 414 13.26 5.85 21.73
C LEU A 414 12.19 5.85 20.63
N ILE A 415 11.68 7.04 20.28
CA ILE A 415 10.65 7.23 19.28
C ILE A 415 10.89 8.47 18.41
N PHE A 416 10.37 8.50 17.19
CA PHE A 416 10.39 9.71 16.37
C PHE A 416 9.38 10.74 16.85
N LYS A 417 9.81 12.00 16.89
CA LYS A 417 9.01 13.16 17.32
C LYS A 417 7.94 13.46 16.29
N SER A 418 6.68 13.36 16.70
CA SER A 418 5.52 13.77 15.89
C SER A 418 4.89 15.08 16.37
N ASN A 419 5.22 15.54 17.60
CA ASN A 419 4.91 16.81 18.28
C ASN A 419 5.29 16.64 19.77
N SER A 420 4.65 17.36 20.71
CA SER A 420 4.83 17.17 22.17
C SER A 420 4.26 15.86 22.73
N HIS A 421 3.60 15.05 21.90
CA HIS A 421 2.95 13.80 22.30
C HIS A 421 3.55 12.59 21.55
N LYS A 422 3.56 11.44 22.23
CA LYS A 422 4.17 10.19 21.78
C LYS A 422 3.19 9.35 20.96
N TYR A 423 2.76 9.85 19.80
CA TYR A 423 1.82 9.12 18.95
C TYR A 423 2.45 7.95 18.19
N ILE A 424 1.63 6.98 17.80
CA ILE A 424 2.05 5.83 16.99
C ILE A 424 2.70 6.23 15.64
N THR A 425 2.42 7.44 15.15
CA THR A 425 3.06 7.99 13.94
C THR A 425 4.58 8.00 14.04
N GLY A 426 5.14 8.13 15.26
CA GLY A 426 6.57 8.05 15.52
C GLY A 426 7.18 6.65 15.28
N MET A 427 6.38 5.60 15.16
CA MET A 427 6.85 4.26 14.80
C MET A 427 6.85 4.00 13.29
N LEU A 428 6.16 4.85 12.51
CA LEU A 428 5.98 4.63 11.07
C LEU A 428 7.28 4.65 10.26
N PRO A 429 8.41 5.27 10.66
CA PRO A 429 9.68 5.12 9.93
C PRO A 429 10.12 3.67 9.68
N LEU A 430 9.68 2.69 10.50
CA LEU A 430 9.87 1.26 10.24
C LEU A 430 9.28 0.80 8.90
N TYR A 431 8.18 1.43 8.47
CA TYR A 431 7.55 1.17 7.18
C TYR A 431 8.41 1.65 6.03
N ALA A 432 9.01 2.85 6.17
CA ALA A 432 9.58 3.57 5.05
C ALA A 432 10.89 2.99 4.55
N THR A 433 11.88 2.85 5.44
CA THR A 433 13.26 2.55 5.06
C THR A 433 13.90 1.59 6.06
N LYS A 434 15.10 1.10 5.75
CA LYS A 434 15.92 0.40 6.73
C LYS A 434 16.54 1.44 7.67
N LEU A 435 16.22 1.35 8.95
CA LEU A 435 16.76 2.21 10.00
C LEU A 435 18.05 1.62 10.57
N ASP A 436 18.81 2.45 11.26
CA ASP A 436 19.93 1.99 12.08
C ASP A 436 19.46 0.99 13.13
N GLU A 437 20.28 -0.03 13.43
CA GLU A 437 19.89 -1.16 14.29
C GLU A 437 19.46 -0.70 15.70
N SER A 438 20.12 0.32 16.25
CA SER A 438 19.77 0.91 17.55
C SER A 438 18.40 1.59 17.54
N ILE A 439 18.10 2.34 16.47
CA ILE A 439 16.80 3.02 16.27
C ILE A 439 15.70 1.97 16.09
N GLN A 440 15.96 0.96 15.24
CA GLN A 440 15.01 -0.12 14.99
C GLN A 440 14.67 -0.89 16.28
N MET A 441 15.68 -1.26 17.08
CA MET A 441 15.47 -1.92 18.36
C MET A 441 14.76 -1.04 19.39
N GLY A 442 15.08 0.26 19.41
CA GLY A 442 14.37 1.25 20.23
C GLY A 442 12.87 1.28 19.89
N LEU A 443 12.52 1.37 18.61
CA LEU A 443 11.12 1.36 18.19
C LEU A 443 10.39 0.06 18.55
N ILE A 444 11.04 -1.11 18.33
CA ILE A 444 10.43 -2.41 18.64
C ILE A 444 10.12 -2.56 20.13
N SER A 445 10.89 -1.90 21.02
CA SER A 445 10.64 -1.91 22.46
C SER A 445 9.26 -1.33 22.85
N HIS A 446 8.63 -0.51 22.00
CA HIS A 446 7.27 0.00 22.24
C HIS A 446 6.15 -0.98 21.85
N ILE A 447 6.49 -2.09 21.21
CA ILE A 447 5.57 -3.20 20.91
C ILE A 447 5.87 -4.38 21.83
N LEU A 448 7.14 -4.58 22.18
CA LEU A 448 7.61 -5.56 23.15
C LEU A 448 8.11 -4.80 24.39
N PRO A 449 7.21 -4.30 25.26
CA PRO A 449 7.56 -3.41 26.35
C PRO A 449 8.63 -3.99 27.26
N THR A 450 9.65 -3.18 27.52
CA THR A 450 10.55 -3.32 28.66
C THR A 450 10.01 -2.48 29.84
N PRO A 451 10.49 -2.69 31.08
CA PRO A 451 10.04 -1.91 32.25
C PRO A 451 10.22 -0.39 32.15
N ASN A 452 11.03 0.09 31.20
CA ASN A 452 11.38 1.50 31.07
C ASN A 452 10.79 2.13 29.80
N THR A 453 9.96 1.41 29.04
CA THR A 453 9.44 1.83 27.75
C THR A 453 7.93 1.76 27.74
N PHE A 454 7.27 2.86 27.37
CA PHE A 454 5.83 2.85 27.12
C PHE A 454 5.50 1.98 25.89
N HIS A 455 4.24 1.55 25.76
CA HIS A 455 3.82 0.66 24.68
C HIS A 455 2.48 1.06 24.05
N TYR A 456 2.17 0.50 22.88
CA TYR A 456 0.95 0.80 22.13
C TYR A 456 -0.06 -0.36 22.06
N LEU A 457 0.32 -1.54 22.56
CA LEU A 457 -0.55 -2.73 22.63
C LEU A 457 -1.29 -2.78 23.98
N CYS A 458 -2.45 -2.12 24.05
CA CYS A 458 -3.17 -1.96 25.33
C CYS A 458 -4.02 -3.18 25.70
N ASP A 459 -4.31 -4.04 24.73
CA ASP A 459 -5.21 -5.18 24.84
C ASP A 459 -4.91 -6.21 23.72
N VAL A 460 -5.83 -7.16 23.51
CA VAL A 460 -5.76 -8.19 22.45
C VAL A 460 -5.94 -7.62 21.04
N PHE A 461 -6.32 -6.35 20.90
CA PHE A 461 -6.52 -5.68 19.61
C PHE A 461 -5.29 -4.87 19.16
N PRO A 462 -5.21 -4.48 17.88
CA PRO A 462 -4.05 -3.79 17.31
C PRO A 462 -3.74 -2.44 17.97
N VAL A 463 -2.59 -1.86 17.60
CA VAL A 463 -2.02 -0.70 18.30
C VAL A 463 -2.94 0.53 18.30
N SER A 464 -2.93 1.23 19.44
CA SER A 464 -3.60 2.51 19.64
C SER A 464 -2.77 3.68 19.08
N ILE A 465 -3.42 4.78 18.72
CA ILE A 465 -2.76 6.06 18.38
C ILE A 465 -1.98 6.60 19.57
N TYR A 466 -2.55 6.47 20.77
CA TYR A 466 -1.98 6.88 22.03
C TYR A 466 -1.21 5.73 22.68
N PRO A 467 -0.12 6.02 23.41
CA PRO A 467 0.51 5.01 24.23
C PRO A 467 -0.48 4.57 25.31
N CYS A 468 -0.41 3.30 25.67
CA CYS A 468 -1.15 2.74 26.79
C CYS A 468 -0.55 3.34 28.06
N GLU A 469 -1.36 4.03 28.86
CA GLU A 469 -0.92 4.41 30.20
C GLU A 469 -0.57 3.14 30.99
N GLU A 470 0.57 3.16 31.70
CA GLU A 470 0.67 2.32 32.88
C GLU A 470 -0.49 2.73 33.78
N SER A 471 -1.43 1.83 34.03
CA SER A 471 -2.41 2.01 35.08
C SER A 471 -1.68 2.53 36.31
N THR A 472 -2.00 3.75 36.73
CA THR A 472 -1.56 4.35 38.00
C THR A 472 -2.12 3.55 39.16
N MET A 473 -1.61 2.33 39.37
CA MET A 473 -1.74 1.57 40.61
C MET A 473 -0.46 1.69 41.46
N ALA A 474 0.61 2.31 40.94
CA ALA A 474 1.88 2.49 41.67
C ALA A 474 2.11 3.92 42.21
N SER A 475 1.42 4.93 41.70
CA SER A 475 1.47 6.30 42.23
C SER A 475 0.06 6.86 42.28
N GLY A 476 -0.50 7.05 43.48
CA GLY A 476 -1.85 7.56 43.71
C GLY A 476 -2.13 9.00 43.28
N LEU A 477 -1.54 9.46 42.16
CA LEU A 477 -1.89 10.69 41.48
C LEU A 477 -2.62 10.33 40.18
N ALA A 478 -3.94 10.29 40.26
CA ALA A 478 -4.78 10.45 39.07
C ALA A 478 -4.46 11.83 38.49
N THR A 479 -3.99 11.88 37.24
CA THR A 479 -3.97 13.12 36.47
C THR A 479 -5.41 13.60 36.28
N ALA A 480 -5.62 14.92 36.26
CA ALA A 480 -6.94 15.53 36.14
C ALA A 480 -7.63 15.32 34.77
N ALA A 481 -6.98 14.61 33.84
CA ALA A 481 -7.50 14.23 32.54
C ALA A 481 -8.03 12.79 32.65
N GLY A 482 -9.17 12.49 32.03
CA GLY A 482 -9.79 11.17 32.09
C GLY A 482 -8.93 10.05 31.48
N PRO A 483 -9.43 8.80 31.44
CA PRO A 483 -8.70 7.69 30.85
C PRO A 483 -8.31 7.99 29.39
N THR A 484 -7.05 7.72 29.03
CA THR A 484 -6.55 7.90 27.67
C THR A 484 -7.41 7.13 26.64
N PRO A 485 -7.81 7.78 25.53
CA PRO A 485 -8.67 7.15 24.54
C PRO A 485 -7.94 6.00 23.82
N ARG A 486 -8.57 4.84 23.82
CA ARG A 486 -8.07 3.61 23.20
C ARG A 486 -8.53 3.52 21.74
N ILE A 487 -7.95 4.34 20.87
CA ILE A 487 -8.39 4.48 19.47
C ILE A 487 -7.34 3.94 18.53
N GLY A 488 -7.74 3.02 17.67
CA GLY A 488 -6.92 2.46 16.60
C GLY A 488 -7.34 2.99 15.24
N LEU A 489 -6.36 3.34 14.42
CA LEU A 489 -6.55 3.57 12.99
C LEU A 489 -6.07 2.35 12.22
N LEU A 490 -6.94 1.79 11.39
CA LEU A 490 -6.59 0.60 10.61
C LEU A 490 -5.45 0.89 9.62
N ILE A 491 -5.38 2.11 9.09
CA ILE A 491 -4.28 2.51 8.20
C ILE A 491 -2.93 2.59 8.92
N HIS A 492 -2.87 3.14 10.14
CA HIS A 492 -1.63 3.17 10.93
C HIS A 492 -1.18 1.76 11.28
N ASN A 493 -2.12 0.90 11.66
CA ASN A 493 -1.87 -0.52 11.92
C ASN A 493 -1.36 -1.25 10.67
N TYR A 494 -1.90 -0.94 9.48
CA TYR A 494 -1.41 -1.47 8.22
C TYR A 494 0.03 -1.04 7.90
N LEU A 495 0.33 0.25 8.01
CA LEU A 495 1.67 0.77 7.74
C LEU A 495 2.68 0.16 8.71
N LEU A 496 2.35 0.12 10.00
CA LEU A 496 3.17 -0.49 11.04
C LEU A 496 3.36 -1.99 10.80
N TYR A 497 2.29 -2.72 10.48
CA TYR A 497 2.36 -4.13 10.09
C TYR A 497 3.36 -4.34 8.95
N ARG A 498 3.28 -3.55 7.88
CA ARG A 498 4.21 -3.65 6.75
C ARG A 498 5.65 -3.26 7.11
N GLY A 499 5.85 -2.37 8.07
CA GLY A 499 7.18 -2.10 8.63
C GLY A 499 7.75 -3.28 9.42
N LEU A 500 6.90 -3.99 10.17
CA LEU A 500 7.30 -5.08 11.07
C LEU A 500 7.31 -6.46 10.44
N ILE A 501 6.70 -6.69 9.27
CA ILE A 501 6.87 -7.95 8.52
C ILE A 501 8.35 -8.18 8.20
N LYS A 502 9.10 -7.09 7.97
CA LYS A 502 10.57 -7.12 7.84
C LYS A 502 11.29 -7.67 9.10
N VAL A 503 10.59 -7.75 10.24
CA VAL A 503 11.16 -8.04 11.58
C VAL A 503 10.36 -9.08 12.38
N VAL A 504 9.46 -9.86 11.75
CA VAL A 504 8.64 -10.92 12.37
C VAL A 504 7.47 -10.38 13.23
N CYS A 505 6.28 -10.17 12.65
CA CYS A 505 5.05 -10.01 13.43
C CYS A 505 3.79 -10.49 12.68
N GLN A 506 3.38 -11.75 12.90
CA GLN A 506 2.07 -12.28 12.49
C GLN A 506 0.92 -11.80 13.41
N LEU A 507 1.25 -11.26 14.60
CA LEU A 507 0.29 -10.83 15.62
C LEU A 507 -0.62 -9.69 15.14
N ILE A 508 -0.04 -8.61 14.58
CA ILE A 508 -0.81 -7.44 14.12
C ILE A 508 -1.77 -7.81 12.98
N ARG A 509 -1.38 -8.77 12.12
CA ARG A 509 -2.27 -9.30 11.07
C ARG A 509 -3.46 -10.02 11.70
N ALA A 510 -3.23 -10.92 12.65
CA ALA A 510 -4.27 -11.71 13.28
C ALA A 510 -5.25 -10.87 14.13
N THR A 511 -4.75 -9.84 14.82
CA THR A 511 -5.58 -8.96 15.64
C THR A 511 -6.34 -7.94 14.79
N SER A 512 -5.76 -7.43 13.69
CA SER A 512 -6.45 -6.50 12.79
C SER A 512 -7.63 -7.16 12.08
N THR A 513 -7.50 -8.44 11.71
CA THR A 513 -8.63 -9.22 11.17
C THR A 513 -9.76 -9.42 12.19
N ARG A 514 -9.46 -9.45 13.50
CA ARG A 514 -10.50 -9.57 14.54
C ARG A 514 -11.33 -8.30 14.69
N CYS A 515 -10.75 -7.11 14.50
CA CYS A 515 -11.48 -5.83 14.55
C CYS A 515 -12.47 -5.63 13.39
N THR A 516 -12.34 -6.41 12.30
CA THR A 516 -13.27 -6.34 11.16
C THR A 516 -14.53 -7.18 11.35
N VAL A 517 -14.65 -7.86 12.50
CA VAL A 517 -15.69 -8.83 12.82
C VAL A 517 -16.34 -8.43 14.14
N SER A 518 -17.57 -7.92 14.10
CA SER A 518 -18.39 -7.80 15.31
C SER A 518 -19.13 -9.12 15.58
N HIS A 519 -19.52 -9.36 16.83
CA HIS A 519 -20.14 -10.59 17.36
C HIS A 519 -21.47 -11.02 16.70
N ALA A 520 -21.93 -10.37 15.63
CA ALA A 520 -23.22 -10.63 15.00
C ALA A 520 -23.09 -10.73 13.46
N SER A 521 -22.63 -11.89 12.96
CA SER A 521 -22.89 -12.48 11.63
C SER A 521 -22.85 -11.61 10.34
N LYS A 522 -22.29 -10.39 10.35
CA LYS A 522 -21.99 -9.55 9.17
C LYS A 522 -20.61 -8.90 9.34
N TYR A 523 -19.75 -9.00 8.32
CA TYR A 523 -18.43 -8.34 8.30
C TYR A 523 -18.62 -6.82 8.24
N HIS A 524 -17.91 -6.08 9.09
CA HIS A 524 -17.97 -4.62 9.15
C HIS A 524 -16.59 -4.04 8.86
N PHE A 525 -16.50 -3.26 7.78
CA PHE A 525 -15.25 -2.63 7.36
C PHE A 525 -15.22 -1.18 7.82
N VAL A 526 -14.56 -0.94 8.95
CA VAL A 526 -14.41 0.38 9.57
C VAL A 526 -12.95 0.84 9.57
N THR A 527 -12.74 2.15 9.51
CA THR A 527 -11.39 2.77 9.48
C THR A 527 -10.84 3.07 10.86
N VAL A 528 -11.74 3.24 11.84
CA VAL A 528 -11.45 3.55 13.24
C VAL A 528 -12.12 2.50 14.12
N PHE A 529 -11.42 2.03 15.14
CA PHE A 529 -11.93 1.07 16.11
C PHE A 529 -11.42 1.40 17.50
N ASP A 530 -12.14 0.94 18.51
CA ASP A 530 -11.68 0.97 19.89
C ASP A 530 -10.73 -0.21 20.14
N THR A 531 -9.53 0.04 20.67
CA THR A 531 -8.49 -0.99 20.86
C THR A 531 -8.69 -1.86 22.10
N SER A 532 -9.71 -1.61 22.93
CA SER A 532 -10.11 -2.49 24.03
C SER A 532 -11.22 -3.45 23.62
N SER A 533 -12.16 -3.00 22.78
CA SER A 533 -13.32 -3.81 22.39
C SER A 533 -13.25 -4.36 20.96
N GLY A 534 -12.38 -3.80 20.12
CA GLY A 534 -12.31 -4.08 18.69
C GLY A 534 -13.53 -3.61 17.91
N GLN A 535 -14.46 -2.90 18.54
CA GLN A 535 -15.68 -2.40 17.93
C GLN A 535 -15.50 -0.99 17.36
N PRO A 536 -16.30 -0.58 16.36
CA PRO A 536 -16.35 0.83 15.97
C PRO A 536 -16.82 1.69 17.15
N PRO A 537 -16.24 2.88 17.37
CA PRO A 537 -16.67 3.78 18.42
C PRO A 537 -18.14 4.19 18.24
N SER A 538 -18.91 4.23 19.33
CA SER A 538 -20.37 4.45 19.31
C SER A 538 -20.81 5.86 18.91
N SER A 539 -19.91 6.84 18.98
CA SER A 539 -20.21 8.28 18.83
C SER A 539 -20.07 8.83 17.41
N ALA A 540 -19.52 8.06 16.47
CA ALA A 540 -19.13 8.60 15.17
C ALA A 540 -19.94 8.01 14.00
N HIS A 541 -20.22 8.88 13.02
CA HIS A 541 -20.82 8.48 11.76
C HIS A 541 -19.78 7.79 10.90
N TRP A 542 -19.78 6.46 10.93
CA TRP A 542 -18.93 5.64 10.08
C TRP A 542 -19.66 5.23 8.81
N THR A 543 -18.90 5.03 7.73
CA THR A 543 -19.41 4.25 6.59
C THR A 543 -19.57 2.81 7.05
N SER A 544 -20.75 2.24 6.87
CA SER A 544 -21.05 0.85 7.23
C SER A 544 -20.15 -0.15 6.48
N SER A 545 -19.63 0.25 5.31
CA SER A 545 -18.75 -0.53 4.44
C SER A 545 -17.64 0.33 3.82
N SER A 546 -16.59 0.64 4.59
CA SER A 546 -15.46 1.43 4.10
C SER A 546 -14.62 0.68 3.07
N SER A 547 -14.46 1.27 1.89
CA SER A 547 -13.57 0.74 0.85
C SER A 547 -12.10 0.77 1.28
N LEU A 548 -11.67 1.78 2.04
CA LEU A 548 -10.29 1.84 2.54
C LEU A 548 -10.00 0.67 3.48
N SER A 549 -10.93 0.37 4.39
CA SER A 549 -10.79 -0.74 5.33
C SER A 549 -10.78 -2.09 4.61
N ALA A 550 -11.72 -2.31 3.70
CA ALA A 550 -11.75 -3.52 2.86
C ALA A 550 -10.47 -3.70 2.04
N ALA A 551 -9.95 -2.62 1.45
CA ALA A 551 -8.70 -2.63 0.70
C ALA A 551 -7.50 -2.98 1.59
N ILE A 552 -7.41 -2.39 2.78
CA ILE A 552 -6.32 -2.66 3.73
C ILE A 552 -6.31 -4.14 4.13
N VAL A 553 -7.46 -4.72 4.43
CA VAL A 553 -7.59 -6.13 4.82
C VAL A 553 -7.05 -7.06 3.72
N LEU A 554 -7.40 -6.77 2.46
CA LEU A 554 -6.86 -7.50 1.32
C LEU A 554 -5.35 -7.28 1.17
N ASN A 555 -4.87 -6.04 1.35
CA ASN A 555 -3.46 -5.68 1.24
C ASN A 555 -2.58 -6.28 2.36
N MET A 556 -3.14 -6.53 3.55
CA MET A 556 -2.48 -7.29 4.64
C MET A 556 -2.32 -8.77 4.28
N GLY A 557 -3.18 -9.31 3.42
CA GLY A 557 -3.09 -10.67 2.91
C GLY A 557 -2.03 -10.88 1.82
N LEU A 558 -1.52 -9.79 1.23
CA LEU A 558 -0.54 -9.85 0.14
C LEU A 558 0.86 -10.21 0.66
N PRO A 559 1.63 -11.03 -0.07
CA PRO A 559 3.03 -11.28 0.27
C PRO A 559 3.82 -9.98 0.21
N ASP A 560 4.84 -9.84 1.06
CA ASP A 560 5.63 -8.62 1.13
C ASP A 560 6.55 -8.48 -0.09
N VAL A 561 7.11 -9.58 -0.58
CA VAL A 561 7.93 -9.64 -1.81
C VAL A 561 7.91 -11.07 -2.38
N THR A 562 7.61 -11.25 -3.68
CA THR A 562 8.20 -12.37 -4.42
C THR A 562 9.62 -11.95 -4.71
N THR A 563 10.63 -12.65 -4.18
CA THR A 563 12.05 -12.35 -4.45
C THR A 563 12.22 -11.98 -5.93
N PRO A 564 12.64 -10.74 -6.25
CA PRO A 564 12.84 -10.34 -7.63
C PRO A 564 13.78 -11.37 -8.28
N PRO A 565 13.56 -11.77 -9.53
CA PRO A 565 14.64 -12.40 -10.26
C PRO A 565 15.84 -11.47 -10.28
N SER A 566 17.05 -12.03 -10.27
CA SER A 566 18.28 -11.23 -10.27
C SER A 566 18.21 -10.15 -11.35
N PRO A 567 18.57 -8.89 -11.06
CA PRO A 567 18.59 -7.80 -12.06
C PRO A 567 19.48 -8.10 -13.26
N ASP A 568 20.35 -9.12 -13.17
CA ASP A 568 21.20 -9.58 -14.25
C ASP A 568 20.48 -10.45 -15.30
N THR A 569 19.17 -10.70 -15.13
CA THR A 569 18.41 -11.56 -16.06
C THR A 569 17.66 -10.72 -17.10
N PRO A 570 18.02 -10.78 -18.39
CA PRO A 570 17.34 -10.01 -19.44
C PRO A 570 15.87 -10.41 -19.63
N PRO A 571 14.92 -9.48 -19.85
CA PRO A 571 13.62 -9.80 -20.44
C PRO A 571 13.81 -10.33 -21.86
N ILE A 572 13.34 -11.57 -22.10
CA ILE A 572 13.51 -12.24 -23.39
C ILE A 572 12.28 -11.96 -24.27
N ASP A 573 12.54 -11.39 -25.43
CA ASP A 573 11.54 -11.13 -26.47
C ASP A 573 11.05 -12.45 -27.09
N ARG A 574 9.74 -12.69 -27.02
CA ARG A 574 9.10 -13.92 -27.51
C ARG A 574 9.22 -14.07 -29.02
N ASP A 575 9.29 -12.97 -29.76
CA ASP A 575 9.41 -13.00 -31.22
C ASP A 575 10.79 -13.51 -31.64
N ALA A 576 11.83 -13.12 -30.91
CA ALA A 576 13.18 -13.63 -31.11
C ALA A 576 13.28 -15.14 -30.83
N ILE A 577 12.59 -15.66 -29.80
CA ILE A 577 12.57 -17.09 -29.47
C ILE A 577 11.85 -17.90 -30.55
N LEU A 578 10.68 -17.45 -31.01
CA LEU A 578 9.94 -18.11 -32.09
C LEU A 578 10.79 -18.19 -33.36
N ILE A 579 11.52 -17.12 -33.68
CA ILE A 579 12.44 -17.07 -34.81
C ILE A 579 13.58 -18.09 -34.62
N VAL A 580 14.23 -18.13 -33.46
CA VAL A 580 15.34 -19.08 -33.19
C VAL A 580 14.86 -20.53 -33.22
N MET A 581 13.70 -20.82 -32.62
CA MET A 581 13.11 -22.17 -32.61
C MET A 581 12.70 -22.61 -34.04
N CYS A 582 12.14 -21.70 -34.84
CA CYS A 582 11.88 -21.95 -36.26
C CYS A 582 13.17 -22.22 -37.04
N ILE A 583 14.25 -21.46 -36.78
CA ILE A 583 15.55 -21.69 -37.42
C ILE A 583 16.12 -23.07 -37.04
N GLU A 584 16.08 -23.45 -35.77
CA GLU A 584 16.55 -24.77 -35.34
C GLU A 584 15.74 -25.92 -35.95
N LEU A 585 14.42 -25.79 -36.03
CA LEU A 585 13.55 -26.77 -36.69
C LEU A 585 13.89 -26.92 -38.18
N VAL A 586 14.17 -25.81 -38.87
CA VAL A 586 14.57 -25.82 -40.29
C VAL A 586 15.93 -26.48 -40.45
N VAL A 587 16.91 -26.17 -39.58
CA VAL A 587 18.24 -26.78 -39.62
C VAL A 587 18.16 -28.29 -39.33
N ALA A 588 17.41 -28.70 -38.31
CA ALA A 588 17.23 -30.10 -37.96
C ALA A 588 16.56 -30.88 -39.11
N MET A 589 15.55 -30.30 -39.77
CA MET A 589 14.91 -30.92 -40.91
C MET A 589 15.86 -31.00 -42.13
N ALA A 590 16.66 -29.97 -42.39
CA ALA A 590 17.66 -29.99 -43.46
C ALA A 590 18.73 -31.08 -43.24
N VAL A 591 19.20 -31.24 -42.00
CA VAL A 591 20.13 -32.32 -41.63
C VAL A 591 19.48 -33.69 -41.81
N ALA A 592 18.24 -33.87 -41.33
CA ALA A 592 17.52 -35.14 -41.49
C ALA A 592 17.31 -35.52 -42.97
N VAL A 593 16.89 -34.56 -43.80
CA VAL A 593 16.73 -34.77 -45.25
C VAL A 593 18.06 -35.12 -45.90
N SER A 594 19.15 -34.41 -45.53
CA SER A 594 20.48 -34.69 -46.05
C SER A 594 20.96 -36.11 -45.72
N CYS A 595 20.71 -36.57 -44.48
CA CYS A 595 21.02 -37.94 -44.07
C CYS A 595 20.23 -38.99 -44.86
N VAL A 596 18.95 -38.73 -45.16
CA VAL A 596 18.12 -39.63 -45.97
C VAL A 596 18.63 -39.68 -47.41
N VAL A 597 18.93 -38.53 -48.01
CA VAL A 597 19.47 -38.45 -49.38
C VAL A 597 20.81 -39.18 -49.51
N PHE A 598 21.72 -38.98 -48.55
CA PHE A 598 22.99 -39.71 -48.51
C PHE A 598 22.79 -41.23 -48.35
N SER A 599 21.86 -41.65 -47.50
CA SER A 599 21.56 -43.07 -47.31
C SER A 599 21.03 -43.71 -48.60
N VAL A 600 20.10 -43.05 -49.28
CA VAL A 600 19.57 -43.51 -50.58
C VAL A 600 20.66 -43.55 -51.65
N TYR A 601 21.52 -42.53 -51.70
CA TYR A 601 22.64 -42.48 -52.64
C TYR A 601 23.57 -43.69 -52.51
N PHE A 602 23.92 -44.09 -51.29
CA PHE A 602 24.76 -45.28 -51.07
C PHE A 602 24.06 -46.60 -51.40
N VAL A 603 22.74 -46.70 -51.17
CA VAL A 603 21.99 -47.90 -51.57
C VAL A 603 21.92 -48.04 -53.08
N VAL A 604 21.68 -46.94 -53.81
CA VAL A 604 21.59 -46.93 -55.28
C VAL A 604 22.95 -47.19 -55.93
N LYS A 605 24.04 -46.72 -55.32
CA LYS A 605 25.40 -46.80 -55.90
C LYS A 605 26.25 -47.97 -55.37
N ARG A 606 25.65 -48.95 -54.68
CA ARG A 606 26.35 -50.18 -54.27
C ARG A 606 26.89 -50.92 -55.51
N PRO A 607 28.19 -51.26 -55.57
CA PRO A 607 28.72 -52.12 -56.62
C PRO A 607 28.06 -53.49 -56.52
N ARG A 608 27.45 -53.98 -57.59
CA ARG A 608 27.04 -55.39 -57.70
C ARG A 608 28.28 -56.18 -58.11
N GLU A 609 28.89 -56.90 -57.18
CA GLU A 609 29.90 -57.90 -57.51
C GLU A 609 29.22 -59.06 -58.26
N GLU A 610 29.70 -59.34 -59.48
CA GLU A 610 29.22 -60.42 -60.34
C GLU A 610 29.59 -61.79 -59.78
N LEU A 611 28.56 -62.64 -59.62
CA LEU A 611 28.68 -64.07 -59.35
C LEU A 611 29.26 -64.78 -60.59
N ALA A 612 30.51 -65.23 -60.52
CA ALA A 612 31.08 -66.21 -61.44
C ALA A 612 31.33 -67.55 -60.74
N MET A 613 30.64 -68.56 -61.29
CA MET A 613 30.64 -70.01 -61.06
C MET A 613 31.94 -70.65 -60.56
N THR A 614 31.83 -71.59 -59.61
CA THR A 614 32.14 -73.03 -59.82
C THR A 614 31.90 -73.86 -58.55
N ALA A 615 31.20 -74.98 -58.70
CA ALA A 615 31.10 -76.11 -57.75
C ALA A 615 31.90 -77.29 -58.33
N PRO A 616 31.98 -78.51 -57.75
CA PRO A 616 31.76 -79.00 -56.37
C PRO A 616 32.87 -80.01 -55.90
N ARG A 617 32.62 -80.63 -54.72
CA ARG A 617 33.21 -81.84 -54.07
C ARG A 617 33.93 -81.45 -52.77
N GLY A 618 33.50 -81.87 -51.58
CA GLY A 618 32.96 -83.16 -51.18
C GLY A 618 34.03 -83.87 -50.37
N SER A 619 33.89 -83.89 -49.05
CA SER A 619 34.37 -84.97 -48.16
C SER A 619 33.97 -84.66 -46.72
N GLU A 620 33.34 -85.67 -46.12
CA GLU A 620 33.03 -85.83 -44.70
C GLU A 620 34.28 -85.94 -43.81
N ARG A 621 33.97 -86.02 -42.49
CA ARG A 621 34.78 -86.37 -41.31
C ARG A 621 35.45 -85.15 -40.66
N GLY A 622 35.26 -84.88 -39.37
CA GLY A 622 34.76 -85.66 -38.24
C GLY A 622 35.65 -85.34 -37.04
N GLY A 623 35.08 -85.33 -35.83
CA GLY A 623 35.86 -85.42 -34.59
C GLY A 623 35.80 -84.20 -33.67
N THR A 624 35.05 -84.41 -32.58
CA THR A 624 35.09 -83.79 -31.23
C THR A 624 34.79 -82.31 -31.09
#